data_AF-A0A9D6NX45-F1
#
_entry.id   AF-A0A9D6NX45-F1
#
_cell.length_a   1.000
_cell.length_b   1.000
_cell.length_c   1.000
_cell.angle_alpha   90.00
_cell.angle_beta   90.00
_cell.angle_gamma   90.00
#
_symmetry.space_group_name_H-M   'P 1'
#
loop_
_entity.id
_entity.type
_entity.pdbx_description
1 polymer ?
#
loop_
_entity_poly.entity_id
_entity_poly.type
_entity_poly.pdbx_seq_one_letter_code
_entity_poly.pdbx_strand_id
1 'polypeptide(L)'
;MLSTLDPLGLPLATEVLPGQRADDQLSLPAITRVREQLGQRGLLYVGDGKMAALETRAFVHPGGDYYWCPLPERQLCPDQLAGYLAPVWAGVQAVTPITRERADGQLERIADGYERLEQRQAIVAGHSVTWMERRLVVRSLQWAHREAATVRKRVTKVQTKLETLTVRRRGKRRFRSVAALRRVVAALLARERVQGLLQVSYQDCRPGRPVRGYGERPARVRQERTVEIRVAIDEAAMAAVERRLGWRVYATNLSAAQLSLQQAVLAYRHQYLIERSFGRLKGRPLSLTPMYLQRDDHATGLIRLLTIGLQVLTLLEFAARRRLATTGTTLAGLYTGNPTRETAQPTGERLLAAFREITLTIWQDPHQTRRHVTPLSPLQRHILALLALSTAIYTKLCTDSAKPP
;
A
#
# COMPACT_ATOMS: atom_id res chain seq x y z
N MET A 1 -5.32 3.56 -14.80
CA MET A 1 -4.72 4.49 -13.81
C MET A 1 -5.81 5.44 -13.30
N LEU A 2 -5.74 5.84 -12.03
CA LEU A 2 -6.66 6.79 -11.40
C LEU A 2 -5.86 7.88 -10.68
N SER A 3 -6.15 9.14 -10.96
CA SER A 3 -5.60 10.29 -10.23
C SER A 3 -6.69 10.91 -9.38
N THR A 4 -6.43 11.09 -8.09
CA THR A 4 -7.40 11.63 -7.14
C THR A 4 -6.89 12.89 -6.45
N LEU A 5 -7.78 13.85 -6.21
CA LEU A 5 -7.49 15.07 -5.46
C LEU A 5 -7.51 14.78 -3.95
N ASP A 6 -6.41 15.08 -3.25
CA ASP A 6 -6.34 15.05 -1.79
C ASP A 6 -6.90 16.36 -1.19
N PRO A 7 -7.52 16.36 0.02
CA PRO A 7 -7.86 15.22 0.90
C PRO A 7 -9.18 14.53 0.53
N LEU A 8 -9.83 15.00 -0.55
CA LEU A 8 -11.14 14.52 -0.99
C LEU A 8 -11.12 13.04 -1.40
N GLY A 9 -10.04 12.57 -2.02
CA GLY A 9 -10.01 11.33 -2.79
C GLY A 9 -10.83 11.41 -4.08
N LEU A 10 -11.16 12.62 -4.56
CA LEU A 10 -12.02 12.86 -5.73
C LEU A 10 -11.28 12.46 -7.01
N PRO A 11 -11.79 11.50 -7.81
CA PRO A 11 -11.22 11.23 -9.12
C PRO A 11 -11.20 12.47 -10.01
N LEU A 12 -10.03 12.80 -10.58
CA LEU A 12 -9.87 13.87 -11.56
C LEU A 12 -9.65 13.28 -12.95
N ALA A 13 -8.64 12.41 -13.07
CA ALA A 13 -8.28 11.74 -14.32
C ALA A 13 -8.38 10.22 -14.16
N THR A 14 -8.96 9.59 -15.18
CA THR A 14 -9.02 8.12 -15.31
C THR A 14 -8.52 7.73 -16.69
N GLU A 15 -7.48 6.91 -16.71
CA GLU A 15 -6.91 6.34 -17.93
C GLU A 15 -7.14 4.83 -17.94
N VAL A 16 -7.77 4.32 -19.00
CA VAL A 16 -7.96 2.89 -19.22
C VAL A 16 -6.88 2.44 -20.20
N LEU A 17 -6.01 1.56 -19.73
CA LEU A 17 -4.76 1.22 -20.41
C LEU A 17 -4.68 -0.29 -20.63
N PRO A 18 -4.15 -0.76 -21.77
CA PRO A 18 -3.99 -2.18 -22.03
C PRO A 18 -2.97 -2.79 -21.06
N GLY A 19 -3.28 -3.94 -20.47
CA GLY A 19 -2.44 -4.58 -19.44
C GLY A 19 -1.12 -5.17 -19.93
N GLN A 20 -0.82 -5.07 -21.23
CA GLN A 20 0.37 -5.65 -21.87
C GLN A 20 1.56 -4.67 -21.95
N ARG A 21 1.44 -3.47 -21.39
CA ARG A 21 2.49 -2.44 -21.42
C ARG A 21 3.12 -2.29 -20.05
N ALA A 22 4.42 -1.99 -20.03
CA ALA A 22 5.09 -1.58 -18.81
C ALA A 22 4.44 -0.28 -18.30
N ASP A 23 4.27 -0.17 -16.98
CA ASP A 23 3.60 0.99 -16.40
C ASP A 23 4.48 2.25 -16.32
N ASP A 24 5.74 2.13 -16.70
CA ASP A 24 6.67 3.23 -16.80
C ASP A 24 6.17 4.24 -17.86
N GLN A 25 6.21 5.53 -17.56
CA GLN A 25 5.65 6.65 -18.38
C GLN A 25 4.12 6.80 -18.39
N LEU A 26 3.34 5.84 -17.88
CA LEU A 26 1.86 5.96 -17.86
C LEU A 26 1.34 7.12 -16.99
N SER A 27 2.20 7.70 -16.15
CA SER A 27 1.86 8.86 -15.32
C SER A 27 1.81 10.18 -16.11
N LEU A 28 2.51 10.30 -17.24
CA LEU A 28 2.60 11.55 -17.99
C LEU A 28 1.26 12.02 -18.57
N PRO A 29 0.45 11.15 -19.22
CA PRO A 29 -0.87 11.55 -19.69
C PRO A 29 -1.80 11.95 -18.54
N ALA A 30 -1.73 11.22 -17.42
CA ALA A 30 -2.54 11.52 -16.24
C ALA A 30 -2.18 12.88 -15.62
N ILE A 31 -0.89 13.19 -15.48
CA ILE A 31 -0.39 14.49 -15.00
C ILE A 31 -0.87 15.62 -15.92
N THR A 32 -0.73 15.44 -17.23
CA THR A 32 -1.15 16.41 -18.25
C THR A 32 -2.66 16.69 -18.16
N ARG A 33 -3.47 15.64 -18.09
CA ARG A 33 -4.93 15.77 -17.96
C ARG A 33 -5.34 16.47 -16.67
N VAL A 34 -4.66 16.19 -15.56
CA VAL A 34 -4.91 16.90 -14.28
C VAL A 34 -4.60 18.39 -14.41
N ARG A 35 -3.49 18.76 -15.06
CA ARG A 35 -3.12 20.17 -15.31
C ARG A 35 -4.19 20.88 -16.14
N GLU A 36 -4.64 20.24 -17.22
CA GLU A 36 -5.68 20.78 -18.10
C GLU A 36 -7.01 20.97 -17.37
N GLN A 37 -7.43 19.97 -16.59
CA GLN A 37 -8.70 20.03 -15.86
C GLN A 37 -8.71 21.07 -14.74
N LEU A 38 -7.60 21.21 -14.01
CA LEU A 38 -7.53 22.16 -12.89
C LEU A 38 -7.09 23.57 -13.32
N GLY A 39 -6.51 23.71 -14.52
CA GLY A 39 -6.04 25.00 -15.03
C GLY A 39 -4.93 25.64 -14.17
N GLN A 40 -4.23 24.87 -13.34
CA GLN A 40 -3.25 25.38 -12.38
C GLN A 40 -1.94 24.57 -12.36
N ARG A 41 -0.89 25.22 -11.84
CA ARG A 41 0.45 24.66 -11.58
C ARG A 41 0.76 24.70 -10.09
N GLY A 42 1.88 24.10 -9.68
CA GLY A 42 2.28 23.98 -8.29
C GLY A 42 1.63 22.78 -7.58
N LEU A 43 1.16 21.80 -8.35
CA LEU A 43 0.51 20.60 -7.84
C LEU A 43 1.54 19.60 -7.33
N LEU A 44 1.28 18.98 -6.16
CA LEU A 44 2.08 17.86 -5.66
C LEU A 44 1.49 16.53 -6.13
N TYR A 45 2.19 15.86 -7.04
CA TYR A 45 1.87 14.51 -7.48
C TYR A 45 2.50 13.48 -6.55
N VAL A 46 1.64 12.70 -5.88
CA VAL A 46 2.02 11.69 -4.90
C VAL A 46 1.71 10.32 -5.50
N GLY A 47 2.71 9.47 -5.69
CA GLY A 47 2.57 8.24 -6.47
C GLY A 47 3.49 7.11 -6.04
N ASP A 48 3.26 5.91 -6.60
CA ASP A 48 4.06 4.73 -6.31
C ASP A 48 5.41 4.74 -7.06
N GLY A 49 6.15 3.63 -6.96
CA GLY A 49 7.48 3.51 -7.57
C GLY A 49 7.50 3.62 -9.10
N LYS A 50 6.36 3.46 -9.79
CA LYS A 50 6.29 3.59 -11.26
C LYS A 50 6.36 5.06 -11.66
N MET A 51 5.80 5.95 -10.83
CA MET A 51 5.91 7.40 -11.03
C MET A 51 7.36 7.90 -10.89
N ALA A 52 8.23 7.15 -10.22
CA ALA A 52 9.62 7.54 -9.94
C ALA A 52 10.55 7.49 -11.17
N ALA A 53 10.05 7.09 -12.35
CA ALA A 53 10.82 7.17 -13.58
C ALA A 53 11.46 8.56 -13.74
N LEU A 54 12.74 8.59 -14.12
CA LEU A 54 13.50 9.84 -14.25
C LEU A 54 12.83 10.81 -15.23
N GLU A 55 12.32 10.30 -16.35
CA GLU A 55 11.58 11.08 -17.35
C GLU A 55 10.30 11.71 -16.78
N THR A 56 9.54 10.99 -15.95
CA THR A 56 8.36 11.54 -15.28
C THR A 56 8.73 12.71 -14.38
N ARG A 57 9.80 12.56 -13.59
CA ARG A 57 10.28 13.63 -12.70
C ARG A 57 10.82 14.82 -13.47
N ALA A 58 11.55 14.57 -14.55
CA ALA A 58 12.07 15.58 -15.46
C ALA A 58 10.97 16.31 -16.23
N PHE A 59 9.81 15.69 -16.46
CA PHE A 59 8.64 16.34 -17.03
C PHE A 59 7.88 17.19 -16.01
N VAL A 60 7.79 16.73 -14.76
CA VAL A 60 7.09 17.44 -13.68
C VAL A 60 7.81 18.73 -13.29
N HIS A 61 9.13 18.63 -13.07
CA HIS A 61 9.96 19.72 -12.55
C HIS A 61 9.89 21.04 -13.35
N PRO A 62 10.22 21.10 -14.65
CA PRO A 62 10.16 22.33 -15.44
C PRO A 62 8.72 22.81 -15.66
N GLY A 63 7.73 21.92 -15.51
CA GLY A 63 6.32 22.28 -15.56
C GLY A 63 5.81 23.04 -14.34
N GLY A 64 6.67 23.35 -13.35
CA GLY A 64 6.32 24.11 -12.15
C GLY A 64 5.52 23.30 -11.11
N ASP A 65 5.46 21.98 -11.28
CA ASP A 65 4.78 21.08 -10.35
C ASP A 65 5.79 20.28 -9.51
N TYR A 66 5.26 19.56 -8.54
CA TYR A 66 6.04 18.80 -7.60
C TYR A 66 5.73 17.31 -7.66
N TYR A 67 6.70 16.48 -7.32
CA TYR A 67 6.51 15.03 -7.19
C TYR A 67 6.92 14.51 -5.82
N TRP A 68 6.32 13.40 -5.41
CA TRP A 68 6.69 12.64 -4.22
C TRP A 68 6.42 11.15 -4.43
N CYS A 69 7.48 10.36 -4.53
CA CYS A 69 7.40 8.93 -4.82
C CYS A 69 8.57 8.15 -4.22
N PRO A 70 8.40 6.86 -3.90
CA PRO A 70 9.50 5.98 -3.52
C PRO A 70 10.35 5.68 -4.75
N LEU A 71 11.67 5.62 -4.58
CA LEU A 71 12.59 5.18 -5.62
C LEU A 71 12.66 3.64 -5.61
N PRO A 72 12.19 2.96 -6.67
CA PRO A 72 12.40 1.52 -6.81
C PRO A 72 13.86 1.22 -7.16
N GLU A 73 14.23 -0.06 -7.13
CA GLU A 73 15.60 -0.53 -7.39
C GLU A 73 16.16 -0.04 -8.74
N ARG A 74 15.30 0.09 -9.76
CA ARG A 74 15.68 0.63 -11.07
C ARG A 74 16.14 2.10 -11.03
N GLN A 75 15.65 2.88 -10.06
CA GLN A 75 15.98 4.30 -9.89
C GLN A 75 17.03 4.55 -8.79
N LEU A 76 17.20 3.58 -7.88
CA LEU A 76 18.20 3.58 -6.83
C LEU A 76 18.63 2.14 -6.55
N CYS A 77 19.82 1.77 -7.01
CA CYS A 77 20.30 0.40 -6.84
C CYS A 77 20.69 0.10 -5.37
N PRO A 78 20.80 -1.19 -4.99
CA PRO A 78 21.15 -1.56 -3.62
C PRO A 78 22.50 -1.01 -3.15
N ASP A 79 23.48 -0.86 -4.05
CA ASP A 79 24.80 -0.33 -3.72
C ASP A 79 24.75 1.17 -3.40
N GLN A 80 23.93 1.93 -4.14
CA GLN A 80 23.67 3.33 -3.83
C GLN A 80 22.99 3.48 -2.47
N LEU A 81 21.99 2.64 -2.17
CA LEU A 81 21.38 2.60 -0.85
C LEU A 81 22.40 2.25 0.24
N ALA A 82 23.28 1.27 0.00
CA ALA A 82 24.34 0.94 0.95
C ALA A 82 25.27 2.12 1.20
N GLY A 83 25.65 2.86 0.14
CA GLY A 83 26.41 4.10 0.25
C GLY A 83 25.68 5.20 1.04
N TYR A 84 24.35 5.26 0.97
CA TYR A 84 23.54 6.19 1.77
C TYR A 84 23.48 5.79 3.25
N LEU A 85 23.55 4.50 3.55
CA LEU A 85 23.46 3.99 4.92
C LEU A 85 24.82 3.90 5.62
N ALA A 86 25.92 3.80 4.88
CA ALA A 86 27.26 3.71 5.48
C ALA A 86 27.60 4.88 6.43
N PRO A 87 27.35 6.17 6.07
CA PRO A 87 27.56 7.28 6.99
C PRO A 87 26.66 7.25 8.23
N VAL A 88 25.44 6.70 8.11
CA VAL A 88 24.53 6.51 9.25
C VAL A 88 25.11 5.48 10.22
N TRP A 89 25.74 4.42 9.69
CA TRP A 89 26.36 3.40 10.54
C TRP A 89 27.66 3.87 11.19
N ALA A 90 28.40 4.74 10.51
CA ALA A 90 29.60 5.39 11.02
C ALA A 90 29.31 6.52 12.03
N GLY A 91 28.04 6.88 12.25
CA GLY A 91 27.65 7.98 13.15
C GLY A 91 27.88 9.38 12.57
N VAL A 92 28.31 9.49 11.32
CA VAL A 92 28.54 10.78 10.62
C VAL A 92 27.23 11.42 10.19
N GLN A 93 26.26 10.60 9.76
CA GLN A 93 24.92 11.07 9.37
C GLN A 93 23.93 10.80 10.50
N ALA A 94 23.45 11.87 11.13
CA ALA A 94 22.36 11.80 12.09
C ALA A 94 21.03 11.46 11.39
N VAL A 95 20.15 10.74 12.11
CA VAL A 95 18.79 10.43 11.67
C VAL A 95 17.81 11.08 12.62
N THR A 96 16.76 11.67 12.05
CA THR A 96 15.70 12.36 12.78
C THR A 96 14.55 11.39 13.03
N PRO A 97 14.03 11.28 14.26
CA PRO A 97 12.82 10.52 14.53
C PRO A 97 11.61 11.20 13.90
N ILE A 98 10.74 10.41 13.29
CA ILE A 98 9.51 10.86 12.65
C ILE A 98 8.34 10.33 13.47
N THR A 99 7.50 11.24 13.96
CA THR A 99 6.36 10.91 14.81
C THR A 99 5.03 11.12 14.10
N ARG A 100 4.01 10.44 14.61
CA ARG A 100 2.61 10.59 14.20
C ARG A 100 1.76 10.68 15.45
N GLU A 101 0.85 11.65 15.46
CA GLU A 101 -0.16 11.76 16.50
C GLU A 101 -1.24 10.70 16.32
N ARG A 102 -1.57 10.00 17.39
CA ARG A 102 -2.66 9.01 17.45
C ARG A 102 -3.98 9.68 17.82
N ALA A 103 -5.08 8.95 17.68
CA ALA A 103 -6.42 9.46 17.99
C ALA A 103 -6.61 9.84 19.47
N ASP A 104 -5.76 9.34 20.36
CA ASP A 104 -5.69 9.65 21.79
C ASP A 104 -4.75 10.84 22.10
N GLY A 105 -4.21 11.51 21.06
CA GLY A 105 -3.26 12.62 21.19
C GLY A 105 -1.81 12.20 21.47
N GLN A 106 -1.51 10.90 21.60
CA GLN A 106 -0.14 10.45 21.88
C GLN A 106 0.73 10.47 20.62
N LEU A 107 1.99 10.90 20.77
CA LEU A 107 2.97 10.86 19.70
C LEU A 107 3.64 9.48 19.61
N GLU A 108 3.44 8.80 18.49
CA GLU A 108 4.08 7.53 18.16
C GLU A 108 5.25 7.76 17.19
N ARG A 109 6.46 7.31 17.54
CA ARG A 109 7.57 7.24 16.59
C ARG A 109 7.32 6.13 15.57
N ILE A 110 7.17 6.50 14.30
CA ILE A 110 6.78 5.56 13.22
C ILE A 110 7.90 5.25 12.23
N ALA A 111 8.91 6.12 12.17
CA ALA A 111 10.02 6.02 11.26
C ALA A 111 11.21 6.85 11.77
N ASP A 112 12.36 6.62 11.15
CA ASP A 112 13.56 7.45 11.26
C ASP A 112 13.99 7.87 9.87
N GLY A 113 14.60 9.02 9.70
CA GLY A 113 15.15 9.36 8.41
C GLY A 113 16.02 10.60 8.39
N TYR A 114 16.63 10.84 7.24
CA TYR A 114 17.39 12.04 6.98
C TYR A 114 17.19 12.44 5.51
N GLU A 115 17.69 13.62 5.17
CA GLU A 115 17.53 14.20 3.84
C GLU A 115 18.90 14.42 3.20
N ARG A 116 18.95 14.30 1.87
CA ARG A 116 20.11 14.69 1.08
C ARG A 116 19.68 15.30 -0.25
N LEU A 117 20.56 16.09 -0.83
CA LEU A 117 20.36 16.66 -2.15
C LEU A 117 21.19 15.90 -3.18
N GLU A 118 20.61 15.73 -4.36
CA GLU A 118 21.20 14.98 -5.46
C GLU A 118 20.95 15.72 -6.76
N GLN A 119 22.01 16.06 -7.48
CA GLN A 119 21.85 16.64 -8.80
C GLN A 119 21.31 15.58 -9.77
N ARG A 120 20.28 15.94 -10.52
CA ARG A 120 19.67 15.10 -11.56
C ARG A 120 19.71 15.83 -12.88
N GLN A 121 19.85 15.05 -13.94
CA GLN A 121 19.79 15.53 -15.31
C GLN A 121 19.03 14.52 -16.15
N ALA A 122 18.20 15.01 -17.07
CA ALA A 122 17.49 14.20 -18.04
C ALA A 122 17.24 15.00 -19.32
N ILE A 123 16.92 14.30 -20.41
CA ILE A 123 16.51 14.92 -21.66
C ILE A 123 14.99 14.81 -21.78
N VAL A 124 14.30 15.94 -21.94
CA VAL A 124 12.85 16.02 -22.11
C VAL A 124 12.57 16.79 -23.39
N ALA A 125 11.86 16.16 -24.33
CA ALA A 125 11.56 16.75 -25.64
C ALA A 125 12.79 17.37 -26.33
N GLY A 126 13.94 16.68 -26.28
CA GLY A 126 15.20 17.13 -26.87
C GLY A 126 16.01 18.15 -26.05
N HIS A 127 15.49 18.64 -24.93
CA HIS A 127 16.14 19.65 -24.09
C HIS A 127 16.70 19.03 -22.80
N SER A 128 17.89 19.47 -22.40
CA SER A 128 18.48 19.05 -21.13
C SER A 128 17.84 19.80 -19.96
N VAL A 129 17.31 19.05 -19.00
CA VAL A 129 16.73 19.57 -17.76
C VAL A 129 17.61 19.10 -16.61
N THR A 130 18.11 20.04 -15.80
CA THR A 130 18.95 19.76 -14.63
C THR A 130 18.29 20.36 -13.39
N TRP A 131 18.26 19.61 -12.29
CA TRP A 131 17.69 20.08 -11.03
C TRP A 131 18.32 19.42 -9.81
N MET A 132 18.19 20.08 -8.65
CA MET A 132 18.53 19.49 -7.37
C MET A 132 17.33 18.73 -6.84
N GLU A 133 17.45 17.42 -6.76
CA GLU A 133 16.44 16.53 -6.20
C GLU A 133 16.70 16.31 -4.71
N ARG A 134 15.67 16.49 -3.90
CA ARG A 134 15.68 16.14 -2.49
C ARG A 134 15.32 14.67 -2.33
N ARG A 135 16.21 13.91 -1.69
CA ARG A 135 16.00 12.49 -1.37
C ARG A 135 15.83 12.29 0.13
N LEU A 136 14.73 11.66 0.49
CA LEU A 136 14.36 11.35 1.88
C LEU A 136 14.69 9.88 2.11
N VAL A 137 15.71 9.61 2.93
CA VAL A 137 16.15 8.27 3.28
C VAL A 137 15.48 7.90 4.58
N VAL A 138 14.49 7.01 4.52
CA VAL A 138 13.55 6.76 5.61
C VAL A 138 13.50 5.28 5.96
N ARG A 139 13.68 4.96 7.24
CA ARG A 139 13.48 3.64 7.83
C ARG A 139 12.10 3.56 8.49
N SER A 140 11.20 2.76 7.92
CA SER A 140 9.92 2.44 8.55
C SER A 140 10.12 1.41 9.67
N LEU A 141 9.79 1.77 10.92
CA LEU A 141 9.97 0.86 12.07
C LEU A 141 9.05 -0.37 11.97
N GLN A 142 7.81 -0.17 11.55
CA GLN A 142 6.85 -1.27 11.36
C GLN A 142 7.30 -2.25 10.27
N TRP A 143 7.83 -1.73 9.14
CA TRP A 143 8.33 -2.59 8.08
C TRP A 143 9.61 -3.29 8.47
N ALA A 144 10.55 -2.59 9.10
CA ALA A 144 11.77 -3.19 9.63
C ALA A 144 11.45 -4.36 10.57
N HIS A 145 10.50 -4.18 11.48
CA HIS A 145 10.07 -5.24 12.40
C HIS A 145 9.43 -6.43 11.67
N ARG A 146 8.49 -6.18 10.73
CA ARG A 146 7.82 -7.25 9.96
C ARG A 146 8.82 -8.04 9.10
N GLU A 147 9.73 -7.35 8.42
CA GLU A 147 10.78 -7.95 7.60
C GLU A 147 11.75 -8.76 8.48
N ALA A 148 12.19 -8.21 9.63
CA ALA A 148 13.07 -8.90 10.57
C ALA A 148 12.43 -10.19 11.08
N ALA A 149 11.17 -10.14 11.52
CA ALA A 149 10.42 -11.32 11.95
C ALA A 149 10.32 -12.38 10.84
N THR A 150 10.14 -11.95 9.58
CA THR A 150 10.10 -12.86 8.41
C THR A 150 11.45 -13.54 8.18
N VAL A 151 12.55 -12.79 8.24
CA VAL A 151 13.91 -13.32 8.09
C VAL A 151 14.23 -14.28 9.23
N ARG A 152 13.96 -13.90 10.49
CA ARG A 152 14.17 -14.78 11.67
C ARG A 152 13.40 -16.09 11.52
N LYS A 153 12.11 -16.02 11.19
CA LYS A 153 11.27 -17.21 10.99
C LYS A 153 11.86 -18.13 9.91
N ARG A 154 12.37 -17.56 8.81
CA ARG A 154 13.04 -18.32 7.74
C ARG A 154 14.33 -18.97 8.24
N VAL A 155 15.18 -18.24 8.96
CA VAL A 155 16.44 -18.75 9.54
C VAL A 155 16.17 -19.89 10.52
N THR A 156 15.24 -19.71 11.48
CA THR A 156 14.85 -20.76 12.44
C THR A 156 14.32 -22.01 11.73
N LYS A 157 13.47 -21.84 10.70
CA LYS A 157 12.98 -22.97 9.90
C LYS A 157 14.12 -23.75 9.24
N VAL A 158 15.12 -23.06 8.70
CA VAL A 158 16.28 -23.69 8.08
C VAL A 158 17.17 -24.36 9.12
N GLN A 159 17.39 -23.74 10.27
CA GLN A 159 18.13 -24.32 11.39
C GLN A 159 17.51 -25.66 11.81
N THR A 160 16.20 -25.69 12.12
CA THR A 160 15.51 -26.94 12.48
C THR A 160 15.60 -27.99 11.37
N LYS A 161 15.51 -27.57 10.10
CA LYS A 161 15.66 -28.49 8.97
C LYS A 161 17.07 -29.10 8.92
N LEU A 162 18.11 -28.30 9.15
CA LEU A 162 19.51 -28.74 9.18
C LEU A 162 19.77 -29.72 10.34
N GLU A 163 19.29 -29.40 11.54
CA GLU A 163 19.42 -30.27 12.72
C GLU A 163 18.75 -31.63 12.49
N THR A 164 17.62 -31.67 11.77
CA THR A 164 16.94 -32.95 11.45
C THR A 164 17.59 -33.77 10.32
N LEU A 165 18.65 -33.27 9.66
CA LEU A 165 19.37 -34.01 8.60
C LEU A 165 20.17 -35.18 9.14
N THR A 166 20.67 -35.08 10.37
CA THR A 166 21.50 -36.11 11.02
C THR A 166 20.71 -36.97 12.03
N VAL A 167 19.45 -36.60 12.32
CA VAL A 167 18.55 -37.37 13.20
C VAL A 167 18.16 -38.71 12.55
N ARG A 168 18.38 -39.80 13.28
CA ARG A 168 18.06 -41.17 12.86
C ARG A 168 16.55 -41.36 12.71
N ARG A 169 16.07 -41.67 11.50
CA ARG A 169 14.68 -42.09 11.22
C ARG A 169 14.64 -43.14 10.09
N ARG A 170 13.64 -44.03 10.10
CA ARG A 170 13.44 -45.06 9.07
C ARG A 170 13.30 -44.40 7.69
N GLY A 171 14.04 -44.87 6.68
CA GLY A 171 14.03 -44.32 5.31
C GLY A 171 14.88 -43.07 5.05
N LYS A 172 15.51 -42.46 6.08
CA LYS A 172 16.39 -41.30 5.85
C LYS A 172 17.82 -41.71 5.45
N ARG A 173 18.37 -41.01 4.46
CA ARG A 173 19.73 -41.20 3.95
C ARG A 173 20.76 -40.92 5.05
N ARG A 174 21.69 -41.86 5.26
CA ARG A 174 22.83 -41.68 6.17
C ARG A 174 23.96 -40.95 5.45
N PHE A 175 24.43 -39.85 6.02
CA PHE A 175 25.65 -39.19 5.55
C PHE A 175 26.87 -39.89 6.16
N ARG A 176 27.73 -40.44 5.30
CA ARG A 176 28.97 -41.15 5.68
C ARG A 176 30.23 -40.30 5.49
N SER A 177 30.08 -39.09 4.95
CA SER A 177 31.19 -38.15 4.75
C SER A 177 30.74 -36.73 5.06
N VAL A 178 31.61 -35.98 5.73
CA VAL A 178 31.42 -34.54 6.00
C VAL A 178 31.27 -33.77 4.69
N ALA A 179 32.04 -34.14 3.65
CA ALA A 179 31.97 -33.51 2.34
C ALA A 179 30.58 -33.63 1.68
N ALA A 180 29.94 -34.80 1.74
CA ALA A 180 28.60 -34.99 1.20
C ALA A 180 27.55 -34.18 1.97
N LEU A 181 27.65 -34.14 3.30
CA LEU A 181 26.76 -33.34 4.13
C LEU A 181 26.95 -31.84 3.88
N ARG A 182 28.19 -31.35 3.80
CA ARG A 182 28.52 -29.95 3.47
C ARG A 182 27.88 -29.50 2.15
N ARG A 183 27.91 -30.32 1.10
CA ARG A 183 27.27 -30.01 -0.18
C ARG A 183 25.76 -29.84 -0.05
N VAL A 184 25.09 -30.72 0.71
CA VAL A 184 23.64 -30.63 0.94
C VAL A 184 23.29 -29.40 1.78
N VAL A 185 24.08 -29.10 2.81
CA VAL A 185 23.91 -27.90 3.65
C VAL A 185 24.08 -26.64 2.80
N ALA A 186 25.16 -26.52 2.03
CA ALA A 186 25.41 -25.37 1.18
C ALA A 186 24.28 -25.13 0.17
N ALA A 187 23.78 -26.19 -0.48
CA ALA A 187 22.65 -26.10 -1.39
C ALA A 187 21.36 -25.63 -0.69
N LEU A 188 21.10 -26.10 0.54
CA LEU A 188 19.93 -25.67 1.32
C LEU A 188 20.04 -24.21 1.74
N LEU A 189 21.19 -23.78 2.27
CA LEU A 189 21.44 -22.40 2.67
C LEU A 189 21.28 -21.45 1.47
N ALA A 190 21.77 -21.85 0.29
CA ALA A 190 21.65 -21.07 -0.94
C ALA A 190 20.22 -20.96 -1.45
N ARG A 191 19.50 -22.08 -1.50
CA ARG A 191 18.11 -22.11 -1.95
C ARG A 191 17.20 -21.26 -1.08
N GLU A 192 17.42 -21.26 0.23
CA GLU A 192 16.60 -20.53 1.20
C GLU A 192 17.12 -19.09 1.44
N ARG A 193 18.21 -18.68 0.78
CA ARG A 193 18.85 -17.35 0.89
C ARG A 193 19.19 -16.96 2.33
N VAL A 194 19.83 -17.89 3.06
CA VAL A 194 20.29 -17.68 4.45
C VAL A 194 21.79 -17.96 4.61
N GLN A 195 22.56 -17.88 3.50
CA GLN A 195 24.02 -17.98 3.59
C GLN A 195 24.58 -16.88 4.49
N GLY A 196 25.55 -17.23 5.34
CA GLY A 196 26.18 -16.28 6.27
C GLY A 196 25.34 -15.94 7.51
N LEU A 197 24.10 -16.42 7.62
CA LEU A 197 23.25 -16.19 8.81
C LEU A 197 23.28 -17.35 9.80
N LEU A 198 23.86 -18.49 9.41
CA LEU A 198 23.95 -19.71 10.19
C LEU A 198 25.40 -20.16 10.24
N GLN A 199 25.92 -20.37 11.44
CA GLN A 199 27.20 -21.02 11.69
C GLN A 199 26.97 -22.52 11.79
N VAL A 200 27.58 -23.27 10.88
CA VAL A 200 27.42 -24.73 10.80
C VAL A 200 28.76 -25.41 11.07
N SER A 201 28.80 -26.21 12.13
CA SER A 201 29.94 -27.07 12.45
C SER A 201 29.58 -28.54 12.26
N TYR A 202 30.60 -29.34 11.93
CA TYR A 202 30.46 -30.76 11.59
C TYR A 202 31.38 -31.58 12.48
N GLN A 203 30.85 -32.65 13.07
CA GLN A 203 31.62 -33.57 13.91
C GLN A 203 31.56 -34.98 13.30
N ASP A 204 32.72 -35.60 13.07
CA ASP A 204 32.84 -37.00 12.63
C ASP A 204 32.82 -37.90 13.88
N CYS A 205 31.70 -38.60 14.09
CA CYS A 205 31.53 -39.54 15.18
C CYS A 205 31.78 -40.96 14.64
N ARG A 206 32.64 -41.71 15.34
CA ARG A 206 32.94 -43.12 15.02
C ARG A 206 32.51 -44.05 16.14
N PRO A 207 31.20 -44.17 16.43
CA PRO A 207 30.74 -45.13 17.40
C PRO A 207 31.08 -46.56 16.95
N GLY A 208 31.73 -47.33 17.83
CA GLY A 208 31.89 -48.76 17.68
C GLY A 208 30.57 -49.45 17.99
N ARG A 209 29.99 -50.16 17.02
CA ARG A 209 28.80 -50.99 17.27
C ARG A 209 29.22 -52.45 17.43
N PRO A 210 28.99 -53.08 18.59
CA PRO A 210 29.20 -54.51 18.73
C PRO A 210 28.17 -55.26 17.88
N VAL A 211 28.66 -56.11 16.97
CA VAL A 211 27.83 -57.02 16.18
C VAL A 211 27.95 -58.40 16.82
N ARG A 212 26.83 -58.92 17.34
CA ARG A 212 26.77 -60.27 17.91
C ARG A 212 27.11 -61.31 16.84
N GLY A 213 27.86 -62.34 17.23
CA GLY A 213 28.14 -63.47 16.35
C GLY A 213 26.86 -64.22 16.00
N TYR A 214 26.82 -64.80 14.80
CA TYR A 214 25.69 -65.59 14.31
C TYR A 214 26.21 -66.72 13.42
N GLY A 215 25.91 -67.97 13.78
CA GLY A 215 26.55 -69.14 13.18
C GLY A 215 28.06 -69.14 13.43
N GLU A 216 28.85 -69.49 12.43
CA GLU A 216 30.33 -69.52 12.49
C GLU A 216 31.01 -68.13 12.47
N ARG A 217 30.24 -67.03 12.43
CA ARG A 217 30.81 -65.68 12.35
C ARG A 217 31.09 -65.12 13.75
N PRO A 218 32.35 -64.85 14.12
CA PRO A 218 32.68 -64.31 15.44
C PRO A 218 32.13 -62.88 15.63
N ALA A 219 31.91 -62.52 16.89
CA ALA A 219 31.52 -61.16 17.25
C ALA A 219 32.58 -60.16 16.78
N ARG A 220 32.13 -59.03 16.22
CA ARG A 220 33.03 -57.99 15.68
C ARG A 220 32.53 -56.59 16.00
N VAL A 221 33.45 -55.66 16.21
CA VAL A 221 33.11 -54.24 16.34
C VAL A 221 33.04 -53.63 14.94
N ARG A 222 31.85 -53.23 14.50
CA ARG A 222 31.67 -52.50 13.25
C ARG A 222 31.79 -51.01 13.54
N GLN A 223 32.80 -50.35 12.97
CA GLN A 223 32.91 -48.91 13.00
C GLN A 223 31.86 -48.31 12.04
N GLU A 224 30.84 -47.64 12.58
CA GLU A 224 29.87 -46.89 11.78
C GLU A 224 30.24 -45.41 11.82
N ARG A 225 30.80 -44.86 10.74
CA ARG A 225 31.00 -43.41 10.61
C ARG A 225 29.65 -42.70 10.53
N THR A 226 29.40 -41.80 11.47
CA THR A 226 28.21 -40.94 11.52
C THR A 226 28.68 -39.50 11.60
N VAL A 227 28.07 -38.60 10.82
CA VAL A 227 28.39 -37.17 10.89
C VAL A 227 27.27 -36.46 11.64
N GLU A 228 27.62 -35.70 12.67
CA GLU A 228 26.72 -34.80 13.39
C GLU A 228 26.91 -33.36 12.93
N ILE A 229 25.83 -32.59 13.01
CA ILE A 229 25.79 -31.17 12.63
C ILE A 229 25.37 -30.37 13.86
N ARG A 230 26.08 -29.28 14.15
CA ARG A 230 25.61 -28.27 15.09
C ARG A 230 25.41 -26.98 14.32
N VAL A 231 24.26 -26.36 14.53
CA VAL A 231 23.86 -25.14 13.85
C VAL A 231 23.55 -24.09 14.90
N ALA A 232 24.16 -22.93 14.77
CA ALA A 232 23.86 -21.76 15.57
C ALA A 232 23.52 -20.59 14.65
N ILE A 233 22.67 -19.68 15.12
CA ILE A 233 22.40 -18.43 14.41
C ILE A 233 23.59 -17.50 14.63
N ASP A 234 24.07 -16.89 13.54
CA ASP A 234 25.05 -15.82 13.64
C ASP A 234 24.31 -14.52 14.01
N GLU A 235 24.22 -14.21 15.30
CA GLU A 235 23.49 -13.03 15.78
C GLU A 235 24.09 -11.72 15.29
N ALA A 236 25.41 -11.66 15.06
CA ALA A 236 26.07 -10.46 14.51
C ALA A 236 25.68 -10.25 13.04
N ALA A 237 25.71 -11.31 12.23
CA ALA A 237 25.25 -11.26 10.84
C ALA A 237 23.75 -10.97 10.75
N MET A 238 22.95 -11.53 11.68
CA MET A 238 21.51 -11.26 11.77
C MET A 238 21.25 -9.78 12.08
N ALA A 239 21.93 -9.21 13.08
CA ALA A 239 21.82 -7.79 13.43
C ALA A 239 22.22 -6.88 12.26
N ALA A 240 23.27 -7.25 11.52
CA ALA A 240 23.70 -6.51 10.32
C ALA A 240 22.63 -6.51 9.22
N VAL A 241 21.93 -7.64 9.01
CA VAL A 241 20.78 -7.71 8.09
C VAL A 241 19.62 -6.86 8.62
N GLU A 242 19.23 -7.01 9.88
CA GLU A 242 18.10 -6.29 10.49
C GLU A 242 18.26 -4.77 10.45
N ARG A 243 19.51 -4.28 10.59
CA ARG A 243 19.82 -2.85 10.50
C ARG A 243 19.55 -2.27 9.11
N ARG A 244 19.62 -3.10 8.05
CA ARG A 244 19.33 -2.73 6.66
C ARG A 244 17.84 -2.82 6.30
N LEU A 245 17.02 -3.45 7.14
CA LEU A 245 15.59 -3.62 6.87
C LEU A 245 14.78 -2.35 7.13
N GLY A 246 13.67 -2.21 6.38
CA GLY A 246 12.73 -1.10 6.46
C GLY A 246 13.18 0.21 5.84
N TRP A 247 14.39 0.31 5.29
CA TRP A 247 14.89 1.51 4.61
C TRP A 247 14.33 1.64 3.20
N ARG A 248 13.86 2.84 2.87
CA ARG A 248 13.50 3.26 1.51
C ARG A 248 13.97 4.68 1.25
N VAL A 249 14.21 4.99 -0.01
CA VAL A 249 14.49 6.35 -0.45
C VAL A 249 13.29 6.86 -1.22
N TYR A 250 12.87 8.07 -0.91
CA TYR A 250 11.84 8.78 -1.64
C TYR A 250 12.46 10.00 -2.31
N ALA A 251 11.84 10.47 -3.38
CA ALA A 251 12.31 11.63 -4.13
C ALA A 251 11.24 12.70 -4.25
N THR A 252 11.67 13.95 -4.12
CA THR A 252 10.85 15.15 -4.36
C THR A 252 11.70 16.32 -4.85
N ASN A 253 11.08 17.23 -5.59
CA ASN A 253 11.61 18.56 -5.88
C ASN A 253 11.02 19.67 -4.98
N LEU A 254 10.26 19.31 -3.94
CA LEU A 254 9.82 20.27 -2.90
C LEU A 254 10.97 20.61 -1.96
N SER A 255 11.07 21.89 -1.61
CA SER A 255 11.97 22.35 -0.57
C SER A 255 11.53 21.84 0.82
N ALA A 256 12.48 21.76 1.76
CA ALA A 256 12.19 21.40 3.14
C ALA A 256 11.26 22.42 3.84
N ALA A 257 11.27 23.68 3.39
CA ALA A 257 10.39 24.73 3.90
C ALA A 257 8.91 24.51 3.49
N GLN A 258 8.67 23.97 2.28
CA GLN A 258 7.31 23.68 1.81
C GLN A 258 6.79 22.33 2.32
N LEU A 259 7.67 21.35 2.52
CA LEU A 259 7.31 20.01 2.96
C LEU A 259 8.42 19.43 3.83
N SER A 260 8.25 19.47 5.15
CA SER A 260 9.23 18.88 6.09
C SER A 260 9.33 17.36 5.94
N LEU A 261 10.43 16.76 6.42
CA LEU A 261 10.62 15.29 6.45
C LEU A 261 9.40 14.56 7.01
N GLN A 262 8.90 15.03 8.16
CA GLN A 262 7.77 14.41 8.85
C GLN A 262 6.49 14.53 8.03
N GLN A 263 6.19 15.71 7.50
CA GLN A 263 5.01 15.92 6.64
C GLN A 263 5.06 15.05 5.39
N ALA A 264 6.23 14.91 4.74
CA ALA A 264 6.38 14.07 3.55
C ALA A 264 6.08 12.59 3.85
N VAL A 265 6.62 12.07 4.96
CA VAL A 265 6.40 10.68 5.37
C VAL A 265 4.95 10.43 5.78
N LEU A 266 4.32 11.39 6.47
CA LEU A 266 2.90 11.30 6.81
C LEU A 266 2.04 11.34 5.55
N ALA A 267 2.26 12.30 4.65
CA ALA A 267 1.53 12.46 3.39
C ALA A 267 1.58 11.18 2.53
N TYR A 268 2.74 10.52 2.43
CA TYR A 268 2.83 9.23 1.71
C TYR A 268 1.97 8.13 2.35
N ARG A 269 1.98 8.05 3.68
CA ARG A 269 1.26 7.01 4.42
C ARG A 269 -0.25 7.22 4.42
N HIS A 270 -0.72 8.42 4.08
CA HIS A 270 -2.14 8.73 3.89
C HIS A 270 -2.68 8.38 2.48
N GLN A 271 -1.89 7.75 1.60
CA GLN A 271 -2.33 7.32 0.26
C GLN A 271 -3.47 6.25 0.23
N TYR A 272 -4.08 5.89 1.36
CA TYR A 272 -5.19 4.91 1.44
C TYR A 272 -6.44 5.32 0.63
N LEU A 273 -6.59 6.60 0.27
CA LEU A 273 -7.76 7.11 -0.44
C LEU A 273 -7.90 6.50 -1.85
N ILE A 274 -6.79 6.32 -2.58
CA ILE A 274 -6.81 5.71 -3.91
C ILE A 274 -7.19 4.23 -3.79
N GLU A 275 -6.67 3.52 -2.79
CA GLU A 275 -7.01 2.13 -2.53
C GLU A 275 -8.50 1.95 -2.18
N ARG A 276 -9.08 2.88 -1.41
CA ARG A 276 -10.51 2.89 -1.10
C ARG A 276 -11.36 3.07 -2.36
N SER A 277 -10.96 3.98 -3.24
CA SER A 277 -11.60 4.21 -4.55
C SER A 277 -11.57 2.95 -5.43
N PHE A 278 -10.42 2.29 -5.54
CA PHE A 278 -10.34 1.00 -6.23
C PHE A 278 -11.15 -0.09 -5.53
N GLY A 279 -11.20 -0.07 -4.19
CA GLY A 279 -12.00 -0.99 -3.39
C GLY A 279 -13.50 -0.90 -3.70
N ARG A 280 -14.04 0.30 -3.95
CA ARG A 280 -15.44 0.46 -4.38
C ARG A 280 -15.72 -0.18 -5.74
N LEU A 281 -14.80 -0.04 -6.68
CA LEU A 281 -14.96 -0.58 -8.03
C LEU A 281 -14.79 -2.10 -8.06
N LYS A 282 -13.74 -2.62 -7.40
CA LYS A 282 -13.39 -4.05 -7.41
C LYS A 282 -14.14 -4.87 -6.35
N GLY A 283 -14.59 -4.24 -5.28
CA GLY A 283 -15.30 -4.87 -4.18
C GLY A 283 -16.81 -5.00 -4.43
N ARG A 284 -17.51 -5.64 -3.48
CA ARG A 284 -18.97 -5.74 -3.52
C ARG A 284 -19.61 -4.36 -3.33
N PRO A 285 -20.72 -4.04 -4.04
CA PRO A 285 -21.48 -4.94 -4.91
C PRO A 285 -20.95 -5.03 -6.34
N LEU A 286 -20.20 -4.04 -6.83
CA LEU A 286 -19.82 -3.92 -8.24
C LEU A 286 -18.99 -5.10 -8.75
N SER A 287 -18.10 -5.63 -7.90
CA SER A 287 -17.27 -6.81 -8.17
C SER A 287 -16.62 -6.77 -9.56
N LEU A 288 -16.18 -5.57 -9.97
CA LEU A 288 -15.78 -5.33 -11.35
C LEU A 288 -14.58 -6.21 -11.69
N THR A 289 -14.87 -7.25 -12.48
CA THR A 289 -13.90 -8.27 -12.89
C THR A 289 -13.64 -8.09 -14.38
N PRO A 290 -12.39 -8.19 -14.86
CA PRO A 290 -12.06 -8.00 -16.27
C PRO A 290 -12.78 -8.93 -17.26
N MET A 291 -13.47 -9.98 -16.79
CA MET A 291 -14.03 -11.04 -17.64
C MET A 291 -15.41 -10.76 -18.24
N TYR A 292 -16.09 -9.67 -17.83
CA TYR A 292 -17.50 -9.47 -18.22
C TYR A 292 -17.72 -8.60 -19.46
N LEU A 293 -16.65 -8.07 -20.09
CA LEU A 293 -16.76 -7.18 -21.25
C LEU A 293 -15.91 -7.72 -22.39
N GLN A 294 -16.55 -7.99 -23.53
CA GLN A 294 -15.91 -8.57 -24.72
C GLN A 294 -15.27 -7.51 -25.63
N ARG A 295 -15.61 -6.22 -25.46
CA ARG A 295 -15.08 -5.11 -26.25
C ARG A 295 -14.39 -4.08 -25.37
N ASP A 296 -13.22 -3.63 -25.82
CA ASP A 296 -12.38 -2.67 -25.09
C ASP A 296 -13.02 -1.28 -24.96
N ASP A 297 -13.85 -0.87 -25.93
CA ASP A 297 -14.58 0.39 -25.88
C ASP A 297 -15.69 0.36 -24.82
N HIS A 298 -16.41 -0.75 -24.69
CA HIS A 298 -17.38 -0.97 -23.62
C HIS A 298 -16.70 -1.02 -22.25
N ALA A 299 -15.53 -1.67 -22.13
CA ALA A 299 -14.72 -1.66 -20.92
C ALA A 299 -14.33 -0.22 -20.53
N THR A 300 -13.86 0.55 -21.50
CA THR A 300 -13.50 1.95 -21.28
C THR A 300 -14.70 2.79 -20.86
N GLY A 301 -15.84 2.65 -21.56
CA GLY A 301 -17.09 3.34 -21.25
C GLY A 301 -17.61 3.03 -19.86
N LEU A 302 -17.64 1.75 -19.45
CA LEU A 302 -18.09 1.35 -18.12
C LEU A 302 -17.20 1.95 -17.03
N ILE A 303 -15.87 1.87 -17.17
CA ILE A 303 -14.95 2.44 -16.18
C ILE A 303 -15.13 3.95 -16.05
N ARG A 304 -15.34 4.66 -17.16
CA ARG A 304 -15.63 6.10 -17.13
C ARG A 304 -16.95 6.41 -16.41
N LEU A 305 -18.02 5.68 -16.73
CA LEU A 305 -19.31 5.83 -16.06
C LEU A 305 -19.22 5.57 -14.55
N LEU A 306 -18.57 4.47 -14.16
CA LEU A 306 -18.40 4.13 -12.75
C LEU A 306 -17.51 5.14 -12.00
N THR A 307 -16.57 5.77 -12.69
CA THR A 307 -15.78 6.87 -12.11
C THR A 307 -16.65 8.09 -11.79
N ILE A 308 -17.65 8.40 -12.62
CA ILE A 308 -18.62 9.48 -12.32
C ILE A 308 -19.42 9.13 -11.06
N GLY A 309 -19.92 7.89 -10.95
CA GLY A 309 -20.59 7.42 -9.73
C GLY A 309 -19.69 7.52 -8.50
N LEU A 310 -18.40 7.17 -8.65
CA LEU A 310 -17.40 7.30 -7.60
C LEU A 310 -17.18 8.76 -7.20
N GLN A 311 -17.12 9.70 -8.15
CA GLN A 311 -17.02 11.14 -7.86
C GLN A 311 -18.21 11.61 -7.01
N VAL A 312 -19.44 11.23 -7.37
CA VAL A 312 -20.64 11.58 -6.61
C VAL A 312 -20.54 11.06 -5.18
N LEU A 313 -20.21 9.78 -4.99
CA LEU A 313 -20.06 9.19 -3.65
C LEU A 313 -18.99 9.91 -2.82
N THR A 314 -17.86 10.25 -3.43
CA THR A 314 -16.77 10.95 -2.75
C THR A 314 -17.14 12.39 -2.38
N LEU A 315 -17.85 13.11 -3.24
CA LEU A 315 -18.34 14.46 -2.95
C LEU A 315 -19.37 14.46 -1.82
N LEU A 316 -20.32 13.52 -1.82
CA LEU A 316 -21.30 13.37 -0.75
C LEU A 316 -20.62 13.14 0.60
N GLU A 317 -19.64 12.23 0.64
CA GLU A 317 -18.88 11.96 1.85
C GLU A 317 -18.13 13.18 2.35
N PHE A 318 -17.39 13.83 1.46
CA PHE A 318 -16.59 14.99 1.85
C PHE A 318 -17.47 16.13 2.34
N ALA A 319 -18.56 16.45 1.62
CA ALA A 319 -19.47 17.52 2.02
C ALA A 319 -20.03 17.28 3.42
N ALA A 320 -20.54 16.07 3.68
CA ALA A 320 -21.09 15.71 4.99
C ALA A 320 -20.01 15.73 6.09
N ARG A 321 -18.86 15.07 5.85
CA ARG A 321 -17.75 14.97 6.81
C ARG A 321 -17.15 16.32 7.15
N ARG A 322 -16.95 17.18 6.14
CA ARG A 322 -16.41 18.52 6.34
C ARG A 322 -17.33 19.35 7.23
N ARG A 323 -18.64 19.31 6.98
CA ARG A 323 -19.60 20.04 7.83
C ARG A 323 -19.62 19.49 9.24
N LEU A 324 -19.72 18.18 9.42
CA LEU A 324 -19.67 17.52 10.74
C LEU A 324 -18.39 17.89 11.52
N ALA A 325 -17.24 17.89 10.85
CA ALA A 325 -15.97 18.29 11.46
C ALA A 325 -15.94 19.77 11.84
N THR A 326 -16.48 20.65 10.98
CA THR A 326 -16.53 22.10 11.25
C THR A 326 -17.48 22.43 12.40
N THR A 327 -18.57 21.68 12.56
CA THR A 327 -19.54 21.87 13.64
C THR A 327 -19.19 21.08 14.91
N GLY A 328 -18.19 20.20 14.87
CA GLY A 328 -17.86 19.32 15.99
C GLY A 328 -18.97 18.31 16.33
N THR A 329 -19.83 17.96 15.37
CA THR A 329 -20.98 17.08 15.59
C THR A 329 -20.85 15.73 14.91
N THR A 330 -21.70 14.79 15.30
CA THR A 330 -21.82 13.44 14.75
C THR A 330 -23.22 13.22 14.16
N LEU A 331 -23.36 12.18 13.33
CA LEU A 331 -24.63 11.81 12.72
C LEU A 331 -25.10 10.44 13.23
N ALA A 332 -26.28 10.40 13.86
CA ALA A 332 -26.99 9.18 14.26
C ALA A 332 -27.97 8.70 13.18
N GLY A 333 -28.55 7.51 13.34
CA GLY A 333 -29.65 7.00 12.51
C GLY A 333 -29.26 6.36 11.17
N LEU A 334 -27.97 6.37 10.80
CA LEU A 334 -27.50 5.78 9.54
C LEU A 334 -27.40 4.25 9.52
N TYR A 335 -27.49 3.60 10.69
CA TYR A 335 -27.30 2.17 10.84
C TYR A 335 -28.63 1.53 11.22
N THR A 336 -29.27 0.84 10.28
CA THR A 336 -30.59 0.23 10.47
C THR A 336 -30.66 -0.72 11.67
N GLY A 337 -29.62 -1.51 11.91
CA GLY A 337 -29.52 -2.41 13.08
C GLY A 337 -28.99 -1.76 14.37
N ASN A 338 -28.60 -0.49 14.34
CA ASN A 338 -28.13 0.25 15.53
C ASN A 338 -28.35 1.76 15.34
N PRO A 339 -29.60 2.24 15.46
CA PRO A 339 -29.95 3.62 15.10
C PRO A 339 -29.30 4.67 16.01
N THR A 340 -28.92 4.31 17.23
CA THR A 340 -28.21 5.20 18.18
C THR A 340 -26.72 5.33 17.87
N ARG A 341 -26.17 4.48 16.99
CA ARG A 341 -24.77 4.57 16.59
C ARG A 341 -24.51 5.87 15.84
N GLU A 342 -23.67 6.70 16.44
CA GLU A 342 -23.20 7.95 15.87
C GLU A 342 -21.94 7.75 15.00
N THR A 343 -21.74 8.64 14.05
CA THR A 343 -20.51 8.68 13.25
C THR A 343 -20.17 10.09 12.76
N ALA A 344 -18.89 10.46 12.87
CA ALA A 344 -18.33 11.66 12.22
C ALA A 344 -17.86 11.38 10.78
N GLN A 345 -17.86 10.12 10.35
CA GLN A 345 -17.31 9.67 9.07
C GLN A 345 -18.35 8.87 8.27
N PRO A 346 -19.53 9.46 7.97
CA PRO A 346 -20.56 8.77 7.19
C PRO A 346 -20.05 8.39 5.79
N THR A 347 -20.59 7.32 5.22
CA THR A 347 -20.27 6.90 3.85
C THR A 347 -21.36 7.34 2.88
N GLY A 348 -20.98 7.61 1.62
CA GLY A 348 -21.90 8.08 0.59
C GLY A 348 -23.04 7.11 0.37
N GLU A 349 -22.73 5.82 0.38
CA GLU A 349 -23.70 4.73 0.23
C GLU A 349 -24.72 4.73 1.37
N ARG A 350 -24.31 5.01 2.62
CA ARG A 350 -25.22 5.10 3.77
C ARG A 350 -26.06 6.36 3.76
N LEU A 351 -25.47 7.48 3.37
CA LEU A 351 -26.20 8.73 3.19
C LEU A 351 -27.32 8.55 2.16
N LEU A 352 -27.03 7.89 1.04
CA LEU A 352 -28.03 7.58 0.01
C LEU A 352 -29.05 6.54 0.46
N ALA A 353 -28.62 5.50 1.19
CA ALA A 353 -29.53 4.46 1.68
C ALA A 353 -30.63 5.01 2.61
N ALA A 354 -30.37 6.10 3.32
CA ALA A 354 -31.37 6.77 4.16
C ALA A 354 -32.58 7.32 3.37
N PHE A 355 -32.47 7.45 2.05
CA PHE A 355 -33.53 7.96 1.16
C PHE A 355 -34.23 6.85 0.35
N ARG A 356 -33.92 5.56 0.60
CA ARG A 356 -34.47 4.44 -0.20
C ARG A 356 -35.99 4.37 -0.18
N GLU A 357 -36.62 4.69 0.95
CA GLU A 357 -38.06 4.51 1.18
C GLU A 357 -38.88 5.79 0.93
N ILE A 358 -38.44 6.64 -0.02
CA ILE A 358 -39.20 7.81 -0.46
C ILE A 358 -39.94 7.46 -1.76
N THR A 359 -41.26 7.51 -1.72
CA THR A 359 -42.13 7.19 -2.86
C THR A 359 -42.80 8.45 -3.37
N LEU A 360 -42.80 8.65 -4.70
CA LEU A 360 -43.65 9.61 -5.39
C LEU A 360 -44.84 8.86 -6.00
N THR A 361 -46.04 9.13 -5.49
CA THR A 361 -47.30 8.62 -6.03
C THR A 361 -47.94 9.70 -6.90
N ILE A 362 -48.27 9.34 -8.14
CA ILE A 362 -48.95 10.22 -9.10
C ILE A 362 -50.30 9.61 -9.42
N TRP A 363 -51.37 10.35 -9.18
CA TRP A 363 -52.72 9.99 -9.56
C TRP A 363 -53.21 10.91 -10.67
N GLN A 364 -53.74 10.32 -11.74
CA GLN A 364 -54.24 11.06 -12.91
C GLN A 364 -55.75 10.83 -13.01
N ASP A 365 -56.50 11.89 -12.77
CA ASP A 365 -57.94 11.97 -13.02
C ASP A 365 -58.19 12.75 -14.33
N PRO A 366 -59.36 12.62 -14.97
CA PRO A 366 -59.68 13.31 -16.23
C PRO A 366 -59.52 14.85 -16.19
N HIS A 367 -59.55 15.45 -14.98
CA HIS A 367 -59.51 16.89 -14.79
C HIS A 367 -58.30 17.38 -13.95
N GLN A 368 -57.51 16.48 -13.36
CA GLN A 368 -56.39 16.86 -12.48
C GLN A 368 -55.33 15.77 -12.38
N THR A 369 -54.06 16.17 -12.31
CA THR A 369 -52.97 15.29 -11.84
C THR A 369 -52.63 15.65 -10.41
N ARG A 370 -52.78 14.70 -9.48
CA ARG A 370 -52.39 14.86 -8.07
C ARG A 370 -51.08 14.13 -7.81
N ARG A 371 -50.22 14.73 -6.99
CA ARG A 371 -48.90 14.17 -6.65
C ARG A 371 -48.70 14.14 -5.14
N HIS A 372 -48.22 13.02 -4.62
CA HIS A 372 -47.89 12.84 -3.22
C HIS A 372 -46.49 12.26 -3.06
N VAL A 373 -45.69 12.80 -2.13
CA VAL A 373 -44.36 12.30 -1.80
C VAL A 373 -44.29 11.96 -0.32
N THR A 374 -43.67 10.83 0.02
CA THR A 374 -43.40 10.43 1.41
C THR A 374 -42.73 11.58 2.18
N PRO A 375 -43.27 12.01 3.34
CA PRO A 375 -42.68 13.09 4.12
C PRO A 375 -41.24 12.79 4.56
N LEU A 376 -40.35 13.78 4.41
CA LEU A 376 -38.95 13.62 4.79
C LEU A 376 -38.79 13.49 6.31
N SER A 377 -38.09 12.43 6.73
CA SER A 377 -37.74 12.18 8.14
C SER A 377 -36.74 13.20 8.69
N PRO A 378 -36.61 13.36 10.03
CA PRO A 378 -35.61 14.25 10.62
C PRO A 378 -34.18 13.93 10.14
N LEU A 379 -33.84 12.65 10.02
CA LEU A 379 -32.56 12.20 9.50
C LEU A 379 -32.35 12.65 8.05
N GLN A 380 -33.33 12.45 7.17
CA GLN A 380 -33.23 12.87 5.76
C GLN A 380 -33.06 14.39 5.64
N ARG A 381 -33.81 15.18 6.41
CA ARG A 381 -33.64 16.64 6.44
C ARG A 381 -32.25 17.05 6.93
N HIS A 382 -31.75 16.38 7.97
CA HIS A 382 -30.40 16.62 8.49
C HIS A 382 -29.32 16.28 7.45
N ILE A 383 -29.45 15.15 6.75
CA ILE A 383 -28.53 14.77 5.66
C ILE A 383 -28.56 15.83 4.54
N LEU A 384 -29.75 16.29 4.11
CA LEU A 384 -29.85 17.35 3.11
C LEU A 384 -29.17 18.65 3.57
N ALA A 385 -29.34 19.04 4.83
CA ALA A 385 -28.66 20.20 5.40
C ALA A 385 -27.12 20.03 5.41
N LEU A 386 -26.62 18.84 5.77
CA LEU A 386 -25.18 18.52 5.69
C LEU A 386 -24.65 18.60 4.26
N LEU A 387 -25.47 18.26 3.27
CA LEU A 387 -25.11 18.32 1.85
C LEU A 387 -25.36 19.68 1.21
N ALA A 388 -25.85 20.67 1.96
CA ALA A 388 -26.28 21.98 1.44
C ALA A 388 -27.40 21.90 0.39
N LEU A 389 -28.24 20.87 0.48
CA LEU A 389 -29.36 20.64 -0.42
C LEU A 389 -30.67 21.06 0.24
N SER A 390 -31.57 21.68 -0.52
CA SER A 390 -32.89 22.06 -0.03
C SER A 390 -33.83 20.85 0.00
N THR A 391 -34.68 20.77 1.02
CA THR A 391 -35.82 19.82 1.06
C THR A 391 -36.78 20.02 -0.12
N ALA A 392 -36.76 21.20 -0.74
CA ALA A 392 -37.53 21.53 -1.93
C ALA A 392 -37.27 20.60 -3.13
N ILE A 393 -36.13 19.92 -3.19
CA ILE A 393 -35.83 18.92 -4.23
C ILE A 393 -36.89 17.82 -4.25
N TYR A 394 -37.42 17.46 -3.08
CA TYR A 394 -38.50 16.48 -2.94
C TYR A 394 -39.87 17.15 -2.89
N THR A 395 -40.04 18.22 -2.10
CA THR A 395 -41.38 18.79 -1.86
C THR A 395 -41.95 19.52 -3.08
N LYS A 396 -41.13 20.05 -3.99
CA LYS A 396 -41.60 20.64 -5.24
C LYS A 396 -42.20 19.62 -6.21
N LEU A 397 -41.93 18.33 -6.03
CA LEU A 397 -42.58 17.29 -6.85
C LEU A 397 -44.09 17.19 -6.55
N CYS A 398 -44.53 17.67 -5.39
CA CYS A 398 -45.93 17.73 -4.98
C CYS A 398 -46.69 18.98 -5.49
N THR A 399 -46.07 19.90 -6.24
CA THR A 399 -46.81 21.04 -6.78
C THR A 399 -47.70 20.59 -7.93
N ASP A 400 -49.01 20.77 -7.78
CA ASP A 400 -49.99 20.59 -8.85
C ASP A 400 -49.62 21.54 -10.00
N SER A 401 -49.28 20.98 -11.16
CA SER A 401 -49.07 21.75 -12.38
C SER A 401 -50.43 22.21 -12.90
N ALA A 402 -50.94 23.32 -12.38
CA ALA A 402 -52.09 24.02 -12.95
C ALA A 402 -51.66 24.67 -14.29
N LYS A 403 -51.66 23.90 -15.38
CA LYS A 403 -51.83 24.48 -16.72
C LYS A 403 -53.34 24.45 -17.01
N PRO A 404 -54.02 25.60 -17.05
CA PRO A 404 -55.42 25.64 -17.48
C PRO A 404 -55.50 25.31 -19.00
N PRO A 405 -56.60 24.69 -19.46
CA PRO A 405 -56.90 24.54 -20.88
C PRO A 405 -57.14 25.89 -21.58
#